data_AF-A0A0S8HQK3-F1
#
_entry.id   AF-A0A0S8HQK3-F1
#
_cell.length_a   1.000
_cell.length_b   1.000
_cell.length_c   1.000
_cell.angle_alpha   90.00
_cell.angle_beta   90.00
_cell.angle_gamma   90.00
#
_symmetry.space_group_name_H-M   'P 1'
#
loop_
_entity.id
_entity.type
_entity.pdbx_description
1 polymer ?
#
loop_
_entity_poly.entity_id
_entity_poly.type
_entity_poly.pdbx_seq_one_letter_code
_entity_poly.pdbx_strand_id
1 'polypeptide(L)'
;MSSLSNLQLFTLVSCVFFIVILAFRTIKIIRTPLHLRWELMPIPHEKGRYYYGGSRYEKIDHWKKPAEKSSLTELTAMLEEIIFIKSLFKRNRQLWWFSYPFHTGLYFLICYLFLLVTGAIAENNGVTIAADSGIFGTIVHYLTVFCGFSGLILSITGAAGLLVKRMTRKELRLYSTPSDYFNLVFFLIVMITGFIATLLIYLPFTHMIHFMAKYFAYHRVRWADEPNTSGSKVEKHVIKQLGYKVSWSASHVKQGGTWADIAKDTERDANGKNN
;
A
#
# COMPACT_ATOMS: atom_id res chain seq x y z
N MET A 1 -17.09 -34.62 -2.13
CA MET A 1 -17.31 -33.22 -2.56
C MET A 1 -17.48 -32.41 -1.29
N SER A 2 -16.47 -31.63 -0.89
CA SER A 2 -16.55 -30.78 0.29
C SER A 2 -17.67 -29.76 0.09
N SER A 3 -18.57 -29.63 1.07
CA SER A 3 -19.59 -28.58 1.07
C SER A 3 -18.92 -27.22 1.01
N LEU A 4 -19.29 -26.40 0.03
CA LEU A 4 -18.83 -25.00 -0.07
C LEU A 4 -19.15 -24.26 1.23
N SER A 5 -18.18 -23.50 1.74
CA SER A 5 -18.43 -22.65 2.90
C SER A 5 -19.38 -21.51 2.53
N ASN A 6 -20.14 -20.99 3.50
CA ASN A 6 -21.05 -19.85 3.28
C ASN A 6 -20.32 -18.63 2.67
N LEU A 7 -19.05 -18.44 3.03
CA LEU A 7 -18.20 -17.38 2.48
C LEU A 7 -17.91 -17.62 0.99
N GLN A 8 -17.50 -18.83 0.61
CA GLN A 8 -17.25 -19.19 -0.79
C GLN A 8 -18.52 -19.01 -1.64
N LEU A 9 -19.67 -19.45 -1.13
CA LEU A 9 -20.95 -19.26 -1.81
C LEU A 9 -21.27 -17.77 -2.00
N PHE A 10 -21.11 -16.96 -0.95
CA PHE A 10 -21.34 -15.52 -1.02
C PHE A 10 -20.42 -14.83 -2.04
N THR A 11 -19.14 -15.19 -2.08
CA THR A 11 -18.19 -14.65 -3.06
C THR A 11 -18.59 -15.00 -4.49
N LEU A 12 -18.95 -16.27 -4.75
CA LEU A 12 -19.37 -16.71 -6.08
C LEU A 12 -20.65 -16.00 -6.55
N VAL A 13 -21.65 -15.90 -5.67
CA VAL A 13 -22.89 -15.18 -5.97
C VAL A 13 -22.62 -13.70 -6.27
N SER A 14 -21.73 -13.07 -5.51
CA SER A 14 -21.33 -11.66 -5.74
C SER A 14 -20.64 -11.47 -7.09
N CYS A 15 -19.76 -12.40 -7.48
CA CYS A 15 -19.12 -12.38 -8.81
C CYS A 15 -20.13 -12.52 -9.94
N VAL A 16 -21.06 -13.48 -9.83
CA VAL A 16 -22.13 -13.67 -10.84
C VAL A 16 -23.01 -12.43 -10.93
N PHE A 17 -23.44 -11.88 -9.79
CA PHE A 17 -24.23 -10.66 -9.74
C PHE A 17 -23.51 -9.49 -10.40
N PHE A 18 -22.21 -9.30 -10.12
CA PHE A 18 -21.40 -8.26 -10.75
C PHE A 18 -21.38 -8.40 -12.28
N ILE A 19 -21.13 -9.61 -12.80
CA ILE A 19 -21.10 -9.88 -14.25
C ILE A 19 -22.47 -9.59 -14.90
N VAL A 20 -23.56 -10.04 -14.27
CA VAL A 20 -24.93 -9.84 -14.77
C VAL A 20 -25.27 -8.35 -14.82
N ILE A 21 -25.00 -7.61 -13.75
CA ILE A 21 -25.26 -6.17 -13.69
C ILE A 21 -24.39 -5.40 -14.69
N LEU A 22 -23.11 -5.78 -14.83
CA LEU A 22 -22.21 -5.17 -15.80
C LEU A 22 -22.70 -5.39 -17.24
N ALA A 23 -23.11 -6.62 -17.58
CA ALA A 23 -23.67 -6.95 -18.88
C ALA A 23 -24.97 -6.18 -19.13
N PHE A 24 -25.89 -6.18 -18.16
CA PHE A 24 -27.14 -5.43 -18.24
C PHE A 24 -26.90 -3.93 -18.49
N ARG A 25 -26.01 -3.31 -17.73
CA ARG A 25 -25.70 -1.87 -17.87
C ARG A 25 -25.05 -1.57 -19.21
N THR A 26 -24.12 -2.41 -19.65
CA THR A 26 -23.47 -2.29 -20.96
C THR A 26 -24.48 -2.40 -22.09
N ILE A 27 -25.36 -3.41 -22.07
CA ILE A 27 -26.42 -3.59 -23.06
C ILE A 27 -27.36 -2.38 -23.07
N LYS A 28 -27.73 -1.86 -21.89
CA LYS A 28 -28.58 -0.67 -21.78
C LYS A 28 -27.94 0.55 -22.44
N ILE A 29 -26.63 0.79 -22.23
CA ILE A 29 -25.88 1.88 -22.86
C ILE A 29 -25.78 1.67 -24.38
N ILE A 30 -25.50 0.45 -24.83
CA ILE A 30 -25.43 0.13 -26.26
C ILE A 30 -26.80 0.26 -26.95
N ARG A 31 -27.91 0.20 -26.20
CA ARG A 31 -29.27 0.37 -26.73
C ARG A 31 -29.79 1.81 -26.66
N THR A 32 -29.09 2.75 -26.02
CA THR A 32 -29.56 4.16 -26.01
C THR A 32 -29.49 4.74 -27.43
N PRO A 33 -30.41 5.64 -27.81
CA PRO A 33 -30.35 6.28 -29.13
C PRO A 33 -29.10 7.16 -29.25
N LEU A 34 -28.61 7.37 -30.48
CA LEU A 34 -27.34 8.07 -30.77
C LEU A 34 -27.23 9.43 -30.06
N HIS A 35 -28.31 10.23 -30.03
CA HIS A 35 -28.33 11.53 -29.35
C HIS A 35 -28.13 11.43 -27.82
N LEU A 36 -28.41 10.27 -27.20
CA LEU A 36 -28.13 10.00 -25.78
C LEU A 36 -26.71 9.46 -25.54
N ARG A 37 -25.96 9.09 -26.59
CA ARG A 37 -24.61 8.51 -26.47
C ARG A 37 -23.50 9.56 -26.32
N TRP A 38 -23.86 10.83 -26.14
CA TRP A 38 -22.94 11.94 -25.91
C TRP A 38 -21.89 12.09 -27.01
N GLU A 39 -22.28 12.64 -28.17
CA GLU A 39 -21.33 13.15 -29.19
C GLU A 39 -20.75 14.53 -28.77
N LEU A 40 -20.24 14.65 -27.55
CA LEU A 40 -19.64 15.88 -27.04
C LEU A 40 -18.17 15.96 -27.50
N MET A 41 -17.83 17.03 -28.23
CA MET A 41 -16.50 17.37 -28.78
C MET A 41 -15.33 17.16 -27.79
N PRO A 42 -14.09 16.88 -28.27
CA PRO A 42 -13.67 16.57 -29.64
C PRO A 42 -13.83 15.11 -30.02
N ILE A 43 -13.90 14.86 -31.32
CA ILE A 43 -14.01 13.51 -31.88
C ILE A 43 -12.60 13.01 -32.27
N PRO A 44 -11.95 12.13 -31.48
CA PRO A 44 -10.57 11.75 -31.72
C PRO A 44 -10.39 10.88 -32.97
N HIS A 45 -11.49 10.30 -33.46
CA HIS A 45 -11.48 9.53 -34.70
C HIS A 45 -11.48 10.40 -35.96
N GLU A 46 -11.55 11.74 -35.88
CA GLU A 46 -11.45 12.59 -37.07
C GLU A 46 -10.01 12.84 -37.52
N LYS A 47 -9.70 12.39 -38.74
CA LYS A 47 -8.34 12.45 -39.29
C LYS A 47 -7.84 13.89 -39.41
N GLY A 48 -6.68 14.15 -38.82
CA GLY A 48 -5.97 15.44 -38.93
C GLY A 48 -6.60 16.60 -38.16
N ARG A 49 -7.66 16.40 -37.37
CA ARG A 49 -8.32 17.49 -36.60
C ARG A 49 -8.32 17.30 -35.09
N TYR A 50 -7.86 16.14 -34.63
CA TYR A 50 -7.74 15.82 -33.20
C TYR A 50 -6.90 16.83 -32.41
N TYR A 51 -5.85 17.42 -33.00
CA TYR A 51 -4.87 18.24 -32.26
C TYR A 51 -5.46 19.50 -31.62
N TYR A 52 -6.46 20.11 -32.26
CA TYR A 52 -7.16 21.31 -31.76
C TYR A 52 -8.60 21.02 -31.33
N GLY A 53 -9.02 19.77 -31.45
CA GLY A 53 -10.33 19.31 -31.02
C GLY A 53 -11.46 19.58 -32.02
N GLY A 54 -11.14 19.63 -33.31
CA GLY A 54 -12.10 19.96 -34.34
C GLY A 54 -13.09 18.85 -34.69
N SER A 55 -14.13 19.20 -35.44
CA SER A 55 -15.19 18.28 -35.89
C SER A 55 -15.52 18.46 -37.38
N ARG A 56 -16.21 17.47 -37.96
CA ARG A 56 -16.70 17.48 -39.34
C ARG A 56 -17.60 18.68 -39.58
N TYR A 57 -18.33 19.13 -38.56
CA TYR A 57 -19.23 20.28 -38.60
C TYR A 57 -18.52 21.62 -38.85
N GLU A 58 -17.20 21.70 -38.74
CA GLU A 58 -16.43 22.91 -39.10
C GLU A 58 -16.46 23.19 -40.60
N LYS A 59 -16.75 22.18 -41.42
CA LYS A 59 -16.89 22.35 -42.87
C LYS A 59 -18.37 22.60 -43.17
N ILE A 60 -18.67 23.68 -43.90
CA ILE A 60 -20.04 24.00 -44.33
C ILE A 60 -20.64 22.81 -45.08
N ASP A 61 -20.00 22.35 -46.17
CA ASP A 61 -20.43 21.16 -46.93
C ASP A 61 -20.05 19.80 -46.29
N HIS A 62 -20.11 19.66 -44.96
CA HIS A 62 -19.74 18.41 -44.25
C HIS A 62 -20.61 17.21 -44.62
N TRP A 63 -21.83 17.43 -45.11
CA TRP A 63 -22.75 16.38 -45.56
C TRP A 63 -22.39 15.82 -46.94
N LYS A 64 -21.60 16.54 -47.75
CA LYS A 64 -21.14 16.10 -49.08
C LYS A 64 -19.82 15.35 -49.05
N LYS A 65 -19.10 15.37 -47.93
CA LYS A 65 -17.76 14.79 -47.78
C LYS A 65 -17.83 13.44 -47.08
N PRO A 66 -17.07 12.42 -47.52
CA PRO A 66 -16.98 11.16 -46.80
C PRO A 66 -16.40 11.38 -45.40
N ALA A 67 -16.83 10.58 -44.43
CA ALA A 67 -16.31 10.65 -43.08
C ALA A 67 -14.87 10.09 -43.05
N GLU A 68 -13.88 10.96 -42.84
CA GLU A 68 -12.47 10.56 -42.69
C GLU A 68 -12.20 10.12 -41.26
N LYS A 69 -12.22 8.80 -41.03
CA LYS A 69 -11.97 8.20 -39.71
C LYS A 69 -10.53 7.70 -39.58
N SER A 70 -9.94 7.87 -38.40
CA SER A 70 -8.60 7.38 -38.04
C SER A 70 -8.66 6.62 -36.71
N SER A 71 -8.64 5.28 -36.76
CA SER A 71 -8.64 4.44 -35.56
C SER A 71 -7.36 4.57 -34.73
N LEU A 72 -6.22 4.87 -35.38
CA LEU A 72 -4.95 5.07 -34.67
C LEU A 72 -4.98 6.33 -33.81
N THR A 73 -5.53 7.42 -34.35
CA THR A 73 -5.67 8.69 -33.61
C THR A 73 -6.68 8.55 -32.46
N GLU A 74 -7.72 7.76 -32.67
CA GLU A 74 -8.68 7.44 -31.62
C GLU A 74 -8.03 6.65 -30.48
N LEU A 75 -7.29 5.59 -30.80
CA LEU A 75 -6.62 4.76 -29.81
C LEU A 75 -5.57 5.55 -29.02
N THR A 76 -4.74 6.35 -29.69
CA THR A 76 -3.70 7.14 -28.99
C THR A 76 -4.32 8.20 -28.10
N ALA A 77 -5.37 8.88 -28.56
CA ALA A 77 -6.09 9.86 -27.75
C ALA A 77 -6.74 9.24 -26.50
N MET A 78 -7.35 8.07 -26.65
CA MET A 78 -7.93 7.32 -25.54
C MET A 78 -6.86 6.86 -24.56
N LEU A 79 -5.75 6.29 -25.05
CA LEU A 79 -4.64 5.86 -24.20
C LEU A 79 -4.02 7.02 -23.42
N GLU A 80 -3.84 8.19 -24.05
CA GLU A 80 -3.36 9.39 -23.36
C GLU A 80 -4.31 9.85 -22.25
N GLU A 81 -5.62 9.75 -22.45
CA GLU A 81 -6.60 10.12 -21.42
C GLU A 81 -6.67 9.06 -20.30
N ILE A 82 -6.58 7.77 -20.63
CA ILE A 82 -6.61 6.67 -19.67
C ILE A 82 -5.33 6.69 -18.81
N ILE A 83 -4.15 6.75 -19.44
CA ILE A 83 -2.87 6.64 -18.74
C ILE A 83 -2.52 7.94 -18.00
N PHE A 84 -2.66 9.08 -18.67
CA PHE A 84 -2.16 10.37 -18.14
C PHE A 84 -3.27 11.32 -17.67
N ILE A 85 -4.53 11.06 -17.99
CA ILE A 85 -5.64 11.99 -17.73
C ILE A 85 -5.28 13.38 -18.27
N LYS A 86 -4.79 13.40 -19.51
CA LYS A 86 -4.22 14.59 -20.18
C LYS A 86 -5.17 15.78 -20.12
N SER A 87 -6.46 15.55 -20.26
CA SER A 87 -7.46 16.61 -20.22
C SER A 87 -7.53 17.27 -18.85
N LEU A 88 -7.40 16.50 -17.76
CA LEU A 88 -7.37 17.05 -16.41
C LEU A 88 -6.06 17.80 -16.15
N PHE A 89 -4.94 17.32 -16.68
CA PHE A 89 -3.66 18.04 -16.58
C PHE A 89 -3.73 19.44 -17.20
N LYS A 90 -4.35 19.56 -18.38
CA LYS A 90 -4.51 20.83 -19.10
C LYS A 90 -5.52 21.76 -18.46
N ARG A 91 -6.67 21.24 -17.99
CA ARG A 91 -7.79 22.07 -17.50
C ARG A 91 -7.76 22.32 -15.98
N ASN A 92 -7.30 21.36 -15.18
CA ASN A 92 -7.29 21.45 -13.71
C ASN A 92 -6.10 20.71 -13.11
N ARG A 93 -4.92 21.32 -13.25
CA ARG A 93 -3.65 20.76 -12.75
C ARG A 93 -3.66 20.47 -11.25
N GLN A 94 -4.42 21.26 -10.48
CA GLN A 94 -4.54 21.03 -9.04
C GLN A 94 -5.23 19.69 -8.75
N LEU A 95 -6.33 19.35 -9.44
CA LEU A 95 -7.00 18.07 -9.25
C LEU A 95 -6.18 16.90 -9.81
N TRP A 96 -5.40 17.15 -10.86
CA TRP A 96 -4.53 16.15 -11.48
C TRP A 96 -3.51 15.56 -10.50
N TRP A 97 -2.89 16.37 -9.63
CA TRP A 97 -1.93 15.89 -8.64
C TRP A 97 -2.45 14.83 -7.67
N PHE A 98 -3.77 14.69 -7.52
CA PHE A 98 -4.38 13.64 -6.70
C PHE A 98 -5.06 12.57 -7.56
N SER A 99 -5.63 12.96 -8.70
CA SER A 99 -6.28 12.03 -9.62
C SER A 99 -5.27 11.10 -10.29
N TYR A 100 -4.12 11.63 -10.72
CA TYR A 100 -3.12 10.83 -11.41
C TYR A 100 -2.53 9.74 -10.50
N PRO A 101 -2.03 10.03 -9.28
CA PRO A 101 -1.61 8.99 -8.34
C PRO A 101 -2.72 7.98 -8.02
N PHE A 102 -3.97 8.41 -7.89
CA PHE A 102 -5.08 7.50 -7.65
C PHE A 102 -5.24 6.47 -8.78
N HIS A 103 -5.23 6.92 -10.04
CA HIS A 103 -5.39 6.04 -11.20
C HIS A 103 -4.16 5.17 -11.45
N THR A 104 -2.95 5.74 -11.33
CA THR A 104 -1.72 4.93 -11.45
C THR A 104 -1.63 3.87 -10.36
N GLY A 105 -2.06 4.20 -9.14
CA GLY A 105 -2.20 3.22 -8.06
C GLY A 105 -3.17 2.10 -8.41
N LEU A 106 -4.34 2.43 -8.97
CA LEU A 106 -5.31 1.42 -9.43
C LEU A 106 -4.73 0.54 -10.55
N TYR A 107 -3.97 1.09 -11.49
CA TYR A 107 -3.30 0.31 -12.54
C TYR A 107 -2.26 -0.66 -11.96
N PHE A 108 -1.49 -0.23 -10.96
CA PHE A 108 -0.57 -1.11 -10.25
C PHE A 108 -1.28 -2.21 -9.46
N LEU A 109 -2.45 -1.93 -8.88
CA LEU A 109 -3.26 -2.94 -8.20
C LEU A 109 -3.88 -3.96 -9.17
N ILE A 110 -4.30 -3.51 -10.36
CA ILE A 110 -4.77 -4.41 -11.42
C ILE A 110 -3.60 -5.29 -11.91
N CYS A 111 -2.42 -4.69 -12.13
CA CYS A 111 -1.21 -5.43 -12.48
C CYS A 111 -0.83 -6.44 -11.40
N TYR A 112 -0.88 -6.04 -10.12
CA TYR A 112 -0.65 -6.90 -8.96
C TYR A 112 -1.61 -8.10 -8.95
N LEU A 113 -2.91 -7.88 -9.19
CA LEU A 113 -3.89 -8.98 -9.27
C LEU A 113 -3.56 -9.94 -10.42
N PHE A 114 -3.17 -9.43 -11.58
CA PHE A 114 -2.75 -10.26 -12.71
C PHE A 114 -1.50 -11.07 -12.36
N LEU A 115 -0.50 -10.43 -11.74
CA LEU A 115 0.73 -11.09 -11.30
C LEU A 115 0.46 -12.20 -10.29
N LEU A 116 -0.45 -11.98 -9.33
CA LEU A 116 -0.88 -13.02 -8.39
C LEU A 116 -1.52 -14.22 -9.10
N VAL A 117 -2.41 -13.98 -10.06
CA VAL A 117 -3.05 -15.06 -10.84
C VAL A 117 -2.01 -15.81 -11.67
N THR A 118 -1.13 -15.10 -12.37
CA THR A 118 -0.04 -15.74 -13.11
C THR A 118 0.88 -16.52 -12.20
N GLY A 119 1.12 -16.01 -11.00
CA GLY A 119 1.97 -16.67 -10.02
C GLY A 119 1.35 -17.96 -9.49
N ALA A 120 0.07 -17.92 -9.14
CA ALA A 120 -0.67 -19.11 -8.71
C ALA A 120 -0.73 -20.19 -9.81
N ILE A 121 -0.89 -19.79 -11.07
CA ILE A 121 -0.85 -20.72 -12.21
C ILE A 121 0.55 -21.33 -12.35
N ALA A 122 1.61 -20.52 -12.26
CA ALA A 122 2.98 -20.99 -12.39
C ALA A 122 3.36 -21.98 -11.27
N GLU A 123 2.98 -21.69 -10.02
CA GLU A 123 3.17 -22.62 -8.89
C GLU A 123 2.43 -23.94 -9.09
N ASN A 124 1.20 -23.91 -9.59
CA ASN A 124 0.43 -25.12 -9.91
C ASN A 124 1.07 -25.95 -11.04
N ASN A 125 1.89 -25.34 -11.89
CA ASN A 125 2.69 -26.02 -12.92
C ASN A 125 4.10 -26.40 -12.44
N GLY A 126 4.40 -26.25 -11.14
CA GLY A 126 5.67 -26.66 -10.54
C GLY A 126 6.78 -25.59 -10.57
N VAL A 127 6.49 -24.35 -10.96
CA VAL A 127 7.44 -23.23 -10.94
C VAL A 127 7.36 -22.53 -9.58
N THR A 128 8.44 -22.55 -8.80
CA THR A 128 8.48 -21.85 -7.51
C THR A 128 8.63 -20.35 -7.70
N ILE A 129 7.87 -19.55 -6.95
CA ILE A 129 7.92 -18.09 -6.97
C ILE A 129 8.50 -17.62 -5.65
N ALA A 130 9.83 -17.48 -5.63
CA ALA A 130 10.57 -17.02 -4.48
C ALA A 130 11.71 -16.09 -4.92
N ALA A 131 12.28 -15.33 -3.97
CA ALA A 131 13.44 -14.49 -4.24
C ALA A 131 14.60 -15.28 -4.87
N ASP A 132 14.82 -16.51 -4.41
CA ASP A 132 15.93 -17.40 -4.80
C ASP A 132 15.55 -18.42 -5.90
N SER A 133 14.43 -18.20 -6.59
CA SER A 133 13.95 -19.08 -7.66
C SER A 133 14.65 -18.80 -9.01
N GLY A 134 14.21 -19.46 -10.09
CA GLY A 134 14.70 -19.15 -11.44
C GLY A 134 14.36 -17.72 -11.88
N ILE A 135 15.02 -17.24 -12.94
CA ILE A 135 14.90 -15.86 -13.46
C ILE A 135 13.44 -15.38 -13.53
N PHE A 136 12.55 -16.23 -14.05
CA PHE A 136 11.12 -15.91 -14.16
C PHE A 136 10.45 -15.73 -12.80
N GLY A 137 10.66 -16.65 -11.84
CA GLY A 137 10.04 -16.60 -10.53
C GLY A 137 10.52 -15.41 -9.70
N THR A 138 11.81 -15.07 -9.77
CA THR A 138 12.38 -13.89 -9.10
C THR A 138 11.81 -12.58 -9.65
N ILE A 139 11.67 -12.45 -10.98
CA ILE A 139 11.07 -11.25 -11.60
C ILE A 139 9.62 -11.09 -11.17
N VAL A 140 8.82 -12.16 -11.25
CA VAL A 140 7.41 -12.12 -10.85
C VAL A 140 7.29 -11.78 -9.37
N HIS A 141 8.12 -12.35 -8.50
CA HIS A 141 8.13 -12.05 -7.07
C HIS A 141 8.36 -10.55 -6.80
N TYR A 142 9.45 -9.98 -7.31
CA TYR A 142 9.78 -8.57 -7.05
C TYR A 142 8.79 -7.60 -7.70
N LEU A 143 8.30 -7.89 -8.91
CA LEU A 143 7.26 -7.07 -9.55
C LEU A 143 5.96 -7.12 -8.75
N THR A 144 5.57 -8.28 -8.23
CA THR A 144 4.36 -8.43 -7.41
C THR A 144 4.46 -7.58 -6.15
N VAL A 145 5.59 -7.65 -5.43
CA VAL A 145 5.82 -6.84 -4.24
C VAL A 145 5.81 -5.35 -4.58
N PHE A 146 6.53 -4.94 -5.63
CA PHE A 146 6.60 -3.55 -6.06
C PHE A 146 5.22 -2.98 -6.43
N CYS A 147 4.48 -3.67 -7.32
CA CYS A 147 3.15 -3.23 -7.75
C CYS A 147 2.15 -3.20 -6.60
N GLY A 148 2.21 -4.16 -5.66
CA GLY A 148 1.33 -4.20 -4.49
C GLY A 148 1.53 -3.00 -3.58
N PHE A 149 2.77 -2.77 -3.11
CA PHE A 149 3.06 -1.66 -2.18
C PHE A 149 2.88 -0.29 -2.83
N SER A 150 3.45 -0.09 -4.03
CA SER A 150 3.33 1.20 -4.73
C SER A 150 1.87 1.49 -5.11
N GLY A 151 1.12 0.46 -5.54
CA GLY A 151 -0.31 0.57 -5.84
C GLY A 151 -1.12 1.03 -4.63
N LEU A 152 -0.95 0.38 -3.46
CA LEU A 152 -1.66 0.75 -2.24
C LEU A 152 -1.33 2.18 -1.79
N ILE A 153 -0.06 2.56 -1.75
CA ILE A 153 0.38 3.88 -1.30
C ILE A 153 -0.19 4.99 -2.20
N LEU A 154 -0.06 4.82 -3.52
CA LEU A 154 -0.54 5.80 -4.51
C LEU A 154 -2.07 5.90 -4.49
N SER A 155 -2.79 4.78 -4.38
CA SER A 155 -4.25 4.79 -4.32
C SER A 155 -4.77 5.41 -3.02
N ILE A 156 -4.16 5.14 -1.86
CA ILE A 156 -4.57 5.75 -0.58
C ILE A 156 -4.35 7.26 -0.60
N THR A 157 -3.16 7.71 -0.99
CA THR A 157 -2.81 9.14 -1.04
C THR A 157 -3.67 9.90 -2.04
N GLY A 158 -3.89 9.32 -3.23
CA GLY A 158 -4.76 9.87 -4.26
C GLY A 158 -6.22 9.95 -3.82
N ALA A 159 -6.78 8.86 -3.26
CA ALA A 159 -8.16 8.82 -2.79
C ALA A 159 -8.41 9.80 -1.64
N ALA A 160 -7.52 9.84 -0.64
CA ALA A 160 -7.63 10.76 0.48
C ALA A 160 -7.57 12.22 0.01
N GLY A 161 -6.63 12.56 -0.87
CA GLY A 161 -6.51 13.91 -1.43
C GLY A 161 -7.71 14.33 -2.27
N LEU A 162 -8.29 13.41 -3.04
CA LEU A 162 -9.54 13.66 -3.79
C LEU A 162 -10.74 13.88 -2.86
N LEU A 163 -10.86 13.07 -1.80
CA LEU A 163 -11.92 13.21 -0.82
C LEU A 163 -11.84 14.57 -0.11
N VAL A 164 -10.65 14.94 0.39
CA VAL A 164 -10.41 16.25 1.01
C VAL A 164 -10.77 17.38 0.03
N LYS A 165 -10.34 17.30 -1.23
CA LYS A 165 -10.68 18.33 -2.22
C LYS A 165 -12.18 18.46 -2.49
N ARG A 166 -12.92 17.35 -2.53
CA ARG A 166 -14.38 17.37 -2.70
C ARG A 166 -15.12 17.91 -1.48
N MET A 167 -14.53 17.82 -0.28
CA MET A 167 -15.10 18.40 0.94
C MET A 167 -14.79 19.90 1.08
N THR A 168 -13.56 20.30 0.75
CA THR A 168 -13.09 21.68 0.97
C THR A 168 -13.45 22.64 -0.17
N ARG A 169 -13.51 22.18 -1.43
CA ARG A 169 -13.76 23.06 -2.57
C ARG A 169 -15.24 23.16 -2.91
N LYS A 170 -15.79 24.36 -2.79
CA LYS A 170 -17.19 24.66 -3.12
C LYS A 170 -17.55 24.26 -4.56
N GLU A 171 -16.68 24.57 -5.53
CA GLU A 171 -16.87 24.22 -6.94
C GLU A 171 -17.09 22.72 -7.15
N LEU A 172 -16.23 21.88 -6.55
CA LEU A 172 -16.33 20.41 -6.68
C LEU A 172 -17.52 19.85 -5.92
N ARG A 173 -17.87 20.43 -4.78
CA ARG A 173 -19.00 19.99 -3.95
C ARG A 173 -20.34 20.18 -4.66
N LEU A 174 -20.50 21.24 -5.46
CA LEU A 174 -21.74 21.47 -6.22
C LEU A 174 -22.00 20.41 -7.29
N TYR A 175 -20.94 19.83 -7.87
CA TYR A 175 -21.05 18.81 -8.92
C TYR A 175 -20.88 17.37 -8.41
N SER A 176 -20.66 17.18 -7.11
CA SER A 176 -20.45 15.84 -6.54
C SER A 176 -21.76 15.25 -6.05
N THR A 177 -22.02 14.01 -6.46
CA THR A 177 -23.16 13.22 -5.98
C THR A 177 -22.79 12.50 -4.68
N PRO A 178 -23.76 12.13 -3.81
CA PRO A 178 -23.48 11.35 -2.61
C PRO A 178 -22.73 10.03 -2.89
N SER A 179 -23.00 9.41 -4.05
CA SER A 179 -22.29 8.21 -4.50
C SER A 179 -20.79 8.44 -4.71
N ASP A 180 -20.36 9.64 -5.11
CA ASP A 180 -18.94 9.93 -5.32
C ASP A 180 -18.15 9.91 -4.00
N TYR A 181 -18.76 10.42 -2.92
CA TYR A 181 -18.18 10.38 -1.58
C TYR A 181 -18.16 8.95 -1.04
N PHE A 182 -19.28 8.23 -1.16
CA PHE A 182 -19.37 6.85 -0.72
C PHE A 182 -18.32 5.97 -1.41
N ASN A 183 -18.19 6.08 -2.74
CA ASN A 183 -17.22 5.30 -3.50
C ASN A 183 -15.78 5.61 -3.07
N LEU A 184 -15.43 6.90 -2.90
CA LEU A 184 -14.08 7.28 -2.45
C LEU A 184 -13.77 6.78 -1.05
N VAL A 185 -14.72 6.89 -0.12
CA VAL A 185 -14.56 6.37 1.25
C VAL A 185 -14.44 4.85 1.23
N PHE A 186 -15.27 4.17 0.43
CA PHE A 186 -15.22 2.72 0.29
C PHE A 186 -13.86 2.24 -0.25
N PHE A 187 -13.35 2.87 -1.32
CA PHE A 187 -12.01 2.59 -1.81
C PHE A 187 -10.95 2.82 -0.74
N LEU A 188 -11.03 3.93 0.01
CA LEU A 188 -10.08 4.24 1.07
C LEU A 188 -10.09 3.16 2.17
N ILE A 189 -11.26 2.72 2.61
CA ILE A 189 -11.41 1.65 3.62
C ILE A 189 -10.79 0.35 3.11
N VAL A 190 -11.11 -0.07 1.88
CA VAL A 190 -10.58 -1.31 1.31
C VAL A 190 -9.06 -1.24 1.16
N MET A 191 -8.50 -0.13 0.68
CA MET A 191 -7.05 -0.01 0.52
C MET A 191 -6.31 0.08 1.86
N ILE A 192 -6.87 0.81 2.84
CA ILE A 192 -6.28 0.89 4.20
C ILE A 192 -6.34 -0.47 4.88
N THR A 193 -7.45 -1.18 4.81
CA THR A 193 -7.57 -2.52 5.40
C THR A 193 -6.59 -3.49 4.76
N GLY A 194 -6.44 -3.47 3.43
CA GLY A 194 -5.41 -4.23 2.72
C GLY A 194 -3.99 -3.86 3.15
N PHE A 195 -3.69 -2.57 3.29
CA PHE A 195 -2.38 -2.10 3.75
C PHE A 195 -2.08 -2.53 5.19
N ILE A 196 -3.05 -2.40 6.10
CA ILE A 196 -2.93 -2.85 7.49
C ILE A 196 -2.73 -4.36 7.56
N ALA A 197 -3.50 -5.14 6.78
CA ALA A 197 -3.35 -6.59 6.74
C ALA A 197 -1.92 -6.99 6.34
N THR A 198 -1.38 -6.39 5.28
CA THR A 198 0.02 -6.58 4.87
C THR A 198 0.99 -6.17 5.98
N LEU A 199 0.79 -4.99 6.58
CA LEU A 199 1.65 -4.51 7.66
C LEU A 199 1.66 -5.46 8.87
N LEU A 200 0.51 -5.99 9.28
CA LEU A 200 0.40 -6.92 10.40
C LEU A 200 1.12 -8.26 10.13
N ILE A 201 1.12 -8.73 8.88
CA ILE A 201 1.87 -9.94 8.48
C ILE A 201 3.38 -9.68 8.59
N TYR A 202 3.86 -8.50 8.18
CA TYR A 202 5.28 -8.16 8.21
C TYR A 202 5.77 -7.66 9.58
N LEU A 203 4.88 -7.15 10.44
CA LEU A 203 5.23 -6.51 11.73
C LEU A 203 6.15 -7.37 12.62
N PRO A 204 5.92 -8.70 12.78
CA PRO A 204 6.80 -9.56 13.59
C PRO A 204 8.25 -9.62 13.08
N PHE A 205 8.46 -9.35 11.78
CA PHE A 205 9.75 -9.40 11.12
C PHE A 205 10.44 -8.03 11.04
N THR A 206 9.84 -6.98 11.59
CA THR A 206 10.42 -5.63 11.61
C THR A 206 11.08 -5.31 12.95
N HIS A 207 12.10 -4.44 12.94
CA HIS A 207 12.71 -3.91 14.16
C HIS A 207 11.72 -3.15 15.07
N MET A 208 10.51 -2.79 14.58
CA MET A 208 9.48 -2.15 15.39
C MET A 208 8.96 -3.06 16.51
N ILE A 209 9.06 -4.38 16.38
CA ILE A 209 8.67 -5.31 17.46
C ILE A 209 9.56 -5.14 18.69
N HIS A 210 10.83 -4.77 18.53
CA HIS A 210 11.71 -4.47 19.67
C HIS A 210 11.21 -3.28 20.47
N PHE A 211 10.64 -2.26 19.83
CA PHE A 211 10.04 -1.13 20.53
C PHE A 211 8.79 -1.56 21.32
N MET A 212 7.93 -2.38 20.72
CA MET A 212 6.73 -2.90 21.38
C MET A 212 7.10 -3.79 22.59
N ALA A 213 8.02 -4.73 22.38
CA ALA A 213 8.55 -5.59 23.45
C ALA A 213 9.20 -4.76 24.55
N LYS A 214 9.96 -3.72 24.20
CA LYS A 214 10.56 -2.80 25.16
C LYS A 214 9.51 -2.00 25.91
N TYR A 215 8.45 -1.49 25.27
CA TYR A 215 7.37 -0.76 25.94
C TYR A 215 6.65 -1.63 26.98
N PHE A 216 6.27 -2.86 26.62
CA PHE A 216 5.62 -3.79 27.56
C PHE A 216 6.57 -4.34 28.62
N ALA A 217 7.85 -4.55 28.28
CA ALA A 217 8.86 -4.98 29.23
C ALA A 217 9.44 -3.80 30.04
N TYR A 218 9.22 -2.54 29.65
CA TYR A 218 9.87 -1.37 30.24
C TYR A 218 9.53 -1.25 31.72
N HIS A 219 8.26 -1.44 32.07
CA HIS A 219 7.84 -1.39 33.46
C HIS A 219 8.46 -2.54 34.27
N ARG A 220 8.53 -3.76 33.72
CA ARG A 220 9.18 -4.89 34.41
C ARG A 220 10.68 -4.68 34.53
N VAL A 221 11.36 -4.20 33.50
CA VAL A 221 12.81 -3.97 33.53
C VAL A 221 13.17 -2.83 34.46
N ARG A 222 12.37 -1.76 34.52
CA ARG A 222 12.65 -0.59 35.34
C ARG A 222 12.26 -0.73 36.80
N TRP A 223 11.25 -1.54 37.11
CA TRP A 223 10.66 -1.65 38.45
C TRP A 223 10.65 -3.08 39.01
N ALA A 224 11.47 -4.00 38.46
CA ALA A 224 11.68 -5.34 39.05
C ALA A 224 12.64 -5.27 40.25
N ASP A 225 12.29 -4.46 41.24
CA ASP A 225 13.00 -4.39 42.51
C ASP A 225 12.46 -5.48 43.45
N GLU A 226 12.87 -6.73 43.20
CA GLU A 226 12.61 -7.82 44.15
C GLU A 226 13.59 -7.71 45.33
N PRO A 227 13.12 -7.72 46.60
CA PRO A 227 14.01 -7.64 47.75
C PRO A 227 14.93 -8.86 47.79
N ASN A 228 16.25 -8.61 47.87
CA ASN A 228 17.25 -9.67 47.95
C ASN A 228 17.20 -10.33 49.34
N THR A 229 16.46 -11.43 49.44
CA THR A 229 16.36 -12.25 50.65
C THR A 229 17.43 -13.34 50.65
N SER A 230 17.88 -13.73 51.85
CA SER A 230 18.86 -14.81 52.03
C SER A 230 18.32 -16.14 51.48
N GLY A 231 19.10 -16.79 50.62
CA GLY A 231 18.74 -18.01 49.88
C GLY A 231 18.04 -17.78 48.54
N SER A 232 17.76 -16.52 48.16
CA SER A 232 17.02 -16.21 46.94
C SER A 232 17.77 -16.58 45.65
N LYS A 233 17.05 -16.64 44.53
CA LYS A 233 17.67 -16.84 43.21
C LYS A 233 18.62 -15.69 42.87
N VAL A 234 18.30 -14.46 43.29
CA VAL A 234 19.11 -13.27 43.02
C VAL A 234 20.47 -13.38 43.72
N GLU A 235 20.48 -13.73 45.00
CA GLU A 235 21.73 -13.91 45.76
C GLU A 235 22.66 -14.95 45.13
N LYS A 236 22.11 -16.09 44.69
CA LYS A 236 22.90 -17.13 44.00
C LYS A 236 23.53 -16.64 42.71
N HIS A 237 22.81 -15.81 41.94
CA HIS A 237 23.35 -15.22 40.71
C HIS A 237 24.43 -14.16 41.02
N VAL A 238 24.23 -13.33 42.05
CA VAL A 238 25.21 -12.33 42.49
C VAL A 238 26.50 -13.00 42.96
N ILE A 239 26.43 -14.03 43.81
CA ILE A 239 27.61 -14.79 44.28
C ILE A 239 28.38 -15.38 43.09
N LYS A 240 27.66 -15.94 42.11
CA LYS A 240 28.28 -16.48 40.89
C LYS A 240 28.99 -15.40 40.09
N GLN A 241 28.40 -14.21 39.96
CA GLN A 241 28.98 -13.08 39.23
C GLN A 241 30.20 -12.49 39.96
N LEU A 242 30.17 -12.47 41.29
CA LEU A 242 31.29 -12.02 42.13
C LEU A 242 32.56 -12.87 41.94
N GLY A 243 32.40 -14.13 41.51
CA GLY A 243 33.51 -15.02 41.18
C GLY A 243 34.14 -14.79 39.80
N TYR A 244 33.58 -13.92 38.96
CA TYR A 244 34.16 -13.63 37.65
C TYR A 244 35.41 -12.74 37.78
N LYS A 245 36.42 -13.05 36.95
CA LYS A 245 37.66 -12.28 36.88
C LYS A 245 37.43 -10.99 36.09
N VAL A 246 37.96 -9.88 36.60
CA VAL A 246 37.85 -8.58 35.93
C VAL A 246 38.97 -8.43 34.91
N SER A 247 38.58 -8.27 33.64
CA SER A 247 39.49 -8.20 32.51
C SER A 247 39.96 -6.77 32.16
N TRP A 248 39.33 -5.74 32.73
CA TRP A 248 39.62 -4.33 32.45
C TRP A 248 40.14 -3.60 33.70
N SER A 249 40.81 -2.46 33.52
CA SER A 249 41.32 -1.62 34.61
C SER A 249 40.78 -0.19 34.54
N ALA A 250 40.61 0.42 35.70
CA ALA A 250 40.37 1.86 35.86
C ALA A 250 41.05 2.36 37.14
N SER A 251 41.04 3.68 37.37
CA SER A 251 41.65 4.29 38.56
C SER A 251 41.19 3.70 39.90
N HIS A 252 39.98 3.13 39.93
CA HIS A 252 39.34 2.54 41.11
C HIS A 252 39.12 1.01 40.97
N VAL A 253 39.62 0.37 39.90
CA VAL A 253 39.45 -1.06 39.64
C VAL A 253 40.76 -1.66 39.13
N LYS A 254 41.38 -2.52 39.93
CA LYS A 254 42.63 -3.23 39.57
C LYS A 254 42.33 -4.46 38.71
N GLN A 255 43.09 -4.65 37.64
CA GLN A 255 42.95 -5.79 36.73
C GLN A 255 43.42 -7.10 37.38
N GLY A 256 42.73 -8.22 37.10
CA GLY A 256 43.19 -9.57 37.45
C GLY A 256 42.59 -10.17 38.73
N GLY A 257 41.97 -9.36 39.60
CA GLY A 257 41.21 -9.84 40.76
C GLY A 257 39.81 -10.34 40.39
N THR A 258 39.14 -11.03 41.33
CA THR A 258 37.69 -11.31 41.19
C THR A 258 36.88 -10.08 41.60
N TRP A 259 35.64 -9.99 41.13
CA TRP A 259 34.73 -8.93 41.58
C TRP A 259 34.53 -8.91 43.11
N ALA A 260 34.63 -10.05 43.78
CA ALA A 260 34.60 -10.14 45.24
C ALA A 260 35.79 -9.44 45.91
N ASP A 261 36.99 -9.54 45.33
CA ASP A 261 38.21 -8.94 45.89
C ASP A 261 38.18 -7.42 45.73
N ILE A 262 37.76 -6.94 44.56
CA ILE A 262 37.64 -5.51 44.25
C ILE A 262 36.58 -4.83 45.13
N ALA A 263 35.46 -5.52 45.40
CA ALA A 263 34.42 -4.99 46.29
C ALA A 263 34.94 -4.77 47.72
N LYS A 264 35.75 -5.71 48.25
CA LYS A 264 36.36 -5.61 49.59
C LYS A 264 37.40 -4.49 49.68
N ASP A 265 38.22 -4.34 48.65
CA ASP A 265 39.22 -3.26 48.59
C ASP A 265 38.53 -1.88 48.54
N THR A 266 37.44 -1.75 47.78
CA THR A 266 36.65 -0.52 47.70
C THR A 266 36.02 -0.14 49.05
N GLU A 267 35.50 -1.11 49.80
CA GLU A 267 34.92 -0.90 51.13
C GLU A 267 35.96 -0.44 52.16
N ARG A 268 37.17 -1.00 52.09
CA ARG A 268 38.31 -0.58 52.92
C ARG A 268 38.72 0.86 52.64
N ASP A 269 38.80 1.24 51.36
CA ASP A 269 39.18 2.60 50.95
C ASP A 269 38.10 3.64 51.33
N ALA A 270 36.83 3.26 51.32
CA ALA A 270 35.73 4.13 51.75
C ALA A 270 35.74 4.40 53.26
N ASN A 271 35.96 3.36 54.07
CA ASN A 271 36.04 3.50 55.53
C ASN A 271 37.33 4.18 56.00
N GLY A 272 38.43 4.08 55.24
CA GLY A 272 39.69 4.77 55.54
C GLY A 272 39.69 6.28 55.28
N LYS A 273 38.72 6.81 54.52
CA LYS A 273 38.57 8.25 54.21
C LYS A 273 37.65 9.02 55.18
N ASN A 274 36.96 8.31 56.07
CA ASN A 274 36.06 8.91 57.07
C ASN A 274 36.75 9.14 58.44
N ASN A 275 38.08 9.04 58.50
CA ASN A 275 38.92 9.42 59.64
C ASN A 275 39.87 10.55 59.24
#